data_AF-A0A936W5E2-F1
#
_entry.id   AF-A0A936W5E2-F1
#
_cell.length_a   1.000
_cell.length_b   1.000
_cell.length_c   1.000
_cell.angle_alpha   90.00
_cell.angle_beta   90.00
_cell.angle_gamma   90.00
#
_symmetry.space_group_name_H-M   'P 1'
#
loop_
_entity.id
_entity.type
_entity.pdbx_description
1 polymer ?
#
loop_
_entity_poly.entity_id
_entity_poly.type
_entity_poly.pdbx_seq_one_letter_code
_entity_poly.pdbx_strand_id
1 'polypeptide(L)'
;MSLLRKLAGETAIYGFSYILSRVLYYVVFTSYLTRVVSKSEFGIYRDLYFYVAVILVLLTFRMETTYFRYAKEDRPAVTAMSMTFLTFFAGLFFLLLLIFRNEVAIWMEYPNMTTHILMLGGVLFLIR
;
A
#
# COMPACT_ATOMS: atom_id res chain seq x y z
N MET A 1 28.47 15.63 -17.80
CA MET A 1 27.44 14.78 -18.42
C MET A 1 26.46 15.69 -19.16
N SER A 2 26.09 15.39 -20.41
CA SER A 2 25.09 16.19 -21.13
C SER A 2 23.72 16.08 -20.44
N LEU A 3 22.92 17.15 -20.47
CA LEU A 3 21.57 17.19 -19.89
C LEU A 3 20.69 16.04 -20.39
N LEU A 4 20.79 15.71 -21.69
CA LEU A 4 20.11 14.58 -22.32
C LEU A 4 20.49 13.23 -21.70
N ARG A 5 21.78 13.01 -21.42
CA ARG A 5 22.25 11.77 -20.78
C ARG A 5 21.77 11.67 -19.34
N LYS A 6 21.67 12.79 -18.62
CA LYS A 6 21.11 12.84 -17.27
C LYS A 6 19.61 12.51 -17.27
N LEU A 7 18.83 13.16 -18.14
CA LEU A 7 17.40 12.90 -18.31
C LEU A 7 17.09 11.45 -18.71
N ALA A 8 17.87 10.89 -19.65
CA ALA A 8 17.73 9.50 -20.05
C ALA A 8 18.03 8.54 -18.89
N GLY A 9 19.05 8.82 -18.08
CA GLY A 9 19.38 8.05 -16.88
C GLY A 9 18.27 8.08 -15.83
N GLU A 10 17.76 9.28 -15.49
CA GLU A 10 16.65 9.44 -14.55
C GLU A 10 15.39 8.71 -15.07
N THR A 11 15.04 8.91 -16.34
CA THR A 11 13.88 8.26 -16.97
C THR A 11 13.99 6.74 -16.97
N ALA A 12 15.18 6.20 -17.27
CA ALA A 12 15.40 4.76 -17.23
C ALA A 12 15.22 4.20 -15.82
N ILE A 13 15.77 4.88 -14.79
CA ILE A 13 15.65 4.42 -13.40
C ILE A 13 14.20 4.48 -12.93
N TYR A 14 13.54 5.64 -13.06
CA TYR A 14 12.15 5.82 -12.62
C TYR A 14 11.18 4.94 -13.43
N GLY A 15 11.36 4.89 -14.75
CA GLY A 15 10.53 4.08 -15.64
C GLY A 15 10.70 2.59 -15.39
N PHE A 16 11.93 2.12 -15.15
CA PHE A 16 12.19 0.71 -14.84
C PHE A 16 11.53 0.29 -13.53
N SER A 17 11.64 1.08 -12.46
CA SER A 17 10.97 0.76 -11.18
C SER A 17 9.45 0.67 -11.32
N TYR A 18 8.84 1.56 -12.12
CA TYR A 18 7.39 1.53 -12.38
C TYR A 18 6.99 0.32 -13.24
N ILE A 19 7.70 0.05 -14.33
CA ILE A 19 7.39 -1.06 -15.23
C ILE A 19 7.61 -2.40 -14.53
N LEU A 20 8.69 -2.55 -13.76
CA LEU A 20 9.02 -3.79 -13.07
C LEU A 20 7.90 -4.20 -12.10
N SER A 21 7.40 -3.26 -11.29
CA SER A 21 6.31 -3.55 -10.36
C SER A 21 5.02 -3.97 -11.08
N ARG A 22 4.70 -3.33 -12.21
CA ARG A 22 3.55 -3.71 -13.05
C ARG A 22 3.74 -5.07 -13.70
N VAL A 23 4.92 -5.37 -14.21
CA VAL A 23 5.23 -6.67 -14.81
C VAL A 23 5.10 -7.77 -13.78
N LEU A 24 5.63 -7.58 -12.56
CA LEU A 24 5.44 -8.54 -11.47
C LEU A 24 3.96 -8.74 -11.14
N TYR A 25 3.19 -7.66 -11.05
CA TYR A 25 1.74 -7.74 -10.80
C TYR A 25 0.99 -8.53 -11.89
N TYR A 26 1.28 -8.29 -13.16
CA TYR A 26 0.58 -9.00 -14.25
C TYR A 26 1.09 -10.41 -14.47
N VAL A 27 2.41 -10.60 -14.56
CA VAL A 27 3.02 -11.88 -14.91
C VAL A 27 2.97 -12.86 -13.75
N VAL A 28 3.19 -12.41 -12.51
CA VAL A 28 3.22 -13.30 -11.35
C VAL A 28 1.85 -13.34 -10.69
N PHE A 29 1.36 -12.19 -10.22
CA PHE A 29 0.20 -12.16 -9.34
C PHE A 29 -1.11 -12.46 -10.09
N THR A 30 -1.34 -11.79 -11.23
CA THR A 30 -2.57 -12.00 -12.02
C THR A 30 -2.60 -13.41 -12.62
N SER A 31 -1.47 -13.92 -13.11
CA SER A 31 -1.41 -15.28 -13.67
C SER A 31 -1.63 -16.35 -12.60
N TYR A 32 -1.10 -16.15 -11.38
CA TYR A 32 -1.33 -17.04 -10.25
C TYR A 32 -2.80 -17.06 -9.86
N LEU A 33 -3.39 -15.88 -9.61
CA LEU A 33 -4.78 -15.78 -9.19
C LEU A 33 -5.75 -16.35 -10.24
N THR A 34 -5.54 -16.09 -11.53
CA THR A 34 -6.45 -16.57 -12.58
C THR A 34 -6.36 -18.07 -12.85
N ARG A 35 -5.27 -18.74 -12.47
CA ARG A 35 -5.07 -20.19 -12.68
C ARG A 35 -5.38 -21.04 -11.45
N VAL A 36 -5.18 -20.49 -10.25
CA VAL A 36 -5.28 -21.23 -8.99
C VAL A 36 -6.60 -20.98 -8.28
N VAL A 37 -7.17 -19.78 -8.44
CA VAL A 37 -8.32 -19.32 -7.67
C VAL A 37 -9.60 -19.38 -8.52
N SER A 38 -10.72 -19.76 -7.92
CA SER A 38 -12.01 -19.77 -8.63
C SER A 38 -12.49 -18.35 -8.95
N LYS A 39 -13.40 -18.21 -9.92
CA LYS A 39 -13.94 -16.88 -10.30
C LYS A 39 -14.62 -16.16 -9.13
N SER A 40 -15.30 -16.89 -8.25
CA SER A 40 -15.96 -16.33 -7.07
C SER A 40 -14.94 -15.79 -6.07
N GLU A 41 -13.90 -16.56 -5.76
CA GLU A 41 -12.82 -16.15 -4.85
C GLU A 41 -11.99 -14.99 -5.43
N PHE A 42 -11.78 -14.96 -6.76
CA PHE A 42 -11.11 -13.84 -7.42
C PHE A 42 -11.86 -12.51 -7.22
N GLY A 43 -13.20 -12.56 -7.21
CA GLY A 43 -14.05 -11.41 -6.90
C GLY A 43 -13.76 -10.85 -5.50
N ILE A 44 -13.61 -11.74 -4.52
CA ILE A 44 -13.33 -11.36 -3.13
C ILE A 44 -11.98 -10.64 -3.02
N TYR A 45 -10.92 -11.19 -3.63
CA TYR A 45 -9.60 -10.54 -3.63
C TYR A 45 -9.66 -9.15 -4.26
N ARG A 46 -10.38 -8.98 -5.36
CA ARG A 46 -10.54 -7.68 -6.02
C ARG A 46 -11.24 -6.68 -5.10
N ASP A 47 -12.25 -7.10 -4.36
CA ASP A 47 -12.98 -6.24 -3.43
C ASP A 47 -12.08 -5.85 -2.24
N LEU A 48 -11.27 -6.79 -1.73
CA LEU A 48 -10.23 -6.50 -0.73
C LEU A 48 -9.20 -5.47 -1.23
N TYR A 49 -8.76 -5.58 -2.48
CA TYR A 49 -7.86 -4.61 -3.10
C TYR A 49 -8.47 -3.20 -3.21
N PHE A 50 -9.77 -3.11 -3.48
CA PHE A 50 -10.48 -1.83 -3.47
C PHE A 50 -10.41 -1.18 -2.07
N TYR A 51 -10.73 -1.93 -1.01
CA TYR A 51 -10.65 -1.40 0.35
C TYR A 51 -9.23 -0.96 0.73
N VAL A 52 -8.21 -1.75 0.38
CA VAL A 52 -6.80 -1.35 0.59
C VAL A 52 -6.51 -0.02 -0.07
N ALA A 53 -6.90 0.20 -1.33
CA ALA A 53 -6.64 1.45 -2.04
C ALA A 53 -7.30 2.65 -1.33
N VAL A 54 -8.55 2.51 -0.90
CA VAL A 54 -9.28 3.57 -0.19
C VAL A 54 -8.64 3.87 1.17
N ILE A 55 -8.37 2.83 1.97
CA ILE A 55 -7.77 2.97 3.30
C ILE A 55 -6.36 3.55 3.20
N LEU A 56 -5.59 3.16 2.17
CA LEU A 56 -4.26 3.71 1.92
C LEU A 56 -4.36 5.23 1.72
N VAL A 57 -5.25 5.72 0.86
CA VAL A 57 -5.39 7.18 0.66
C VAL A 57 -5.72 7.90 1.97
N LEU A 58 -6.57 7.31 2.82
CA LEU A 58 -6.92 7.88 4.13
C LEU A 58 -5.74 7.87 5.11
N LEU A 59 -5.06 6.73 5.27
CA LEU A 59 -3.96 6.57 6.22
C LEU A 59 -2.70 7.35 5.83
N THR A 60 -2.50 7.69 4.55
CA THR A 60 -1.36 8.53 4.14
C THR A 60 -1.55 9.99 4.57
N PHE A 61 -2.80 10.46 4.72
CA PHE A 61 -3.14 11.87 4.95
C PHE A 61 -2.42 12.87 4.01
N ARG A 62 -1.97 12.42 2.82
CA ARG A 62 -1.09 13.15 1.89
C ARG A 62 0.23 13.65 2.50
N MET A 63 0.64 13.10 3.65
CA MET A 63 1.85 13.50 4.39
C MET A 63 3.15 13.15 3.67
N GLU A 64 3.12 12.25 2.68
CA GLU A 64 4.28 11.98 1.80
C GLU A 64 4.80 13.27 1.14
N THR A 65 3.91 14.15 0.68
CA THR A 65 4.31 15.43 0.07
C THR A 65 4.92 16.40 1.08
N THR A 66 4.38 16.43 2.30
CA THR A 66 4.89 17.19 3.44
C THR A 66 6.29 16.71 3.81
N TYR A 67 6.49 15.39 3.90
CA TYR A 67 7.78 14.75 4.15
C TYR A 67 8.81 15.18 3.10
N PHE A 68 8.53 15.04 1.81
CA PHE A 68 9.50 15.38 0.76
C PHE A 68 9.85 16.87 0.73
N ARG A 69 8.86 17.74 0.94
CA ARG A 69 9.09 19.19 1.00
C ARG A 69 10.03 19.54 2.16
N TYR A 70 9.73 19.08 3.37
CA TYR A 70 10.49 19.47 4.56
C TYR A 70 11.81 18.72 4.74
N ALA A 71 11.94 17.53 4.14
CA ALA A 71 13.22 16.85 4.01
C ALA A 71 14.21 17.65 3.15
N LYS A 72 13.72 18.33 2.11
CA LYS A 72 14.55 19.20 1.25
C LYS A 72 14.91 20.53 1.92
N GLU A 73 14.07 21.04 2.82
CA GLU A 73 14.30 22.26 3.58
C GLU A 73 15.18 22.05 4.84
N ASP A 74 15.73 20.85 5.03
CA ASP A 74 16.56 20.45 6.18
C ASP A 74 15.89 20.75 7.54
N ARG A 75 14.59 20.40 7.65
CA ARG A 75 13.80 20.52 8.88
C ARG A 75 13.53 19.16 9.51
N PRO A 76 14.53 18.53 10.17
CA PRO A 76 14.43 17.15 10.63
C PRO A 76 13.29 16.92 11.62
N ALA A 77 12.95 17.91 12.44
CA ALA A 77 11.84 17.80 13.39
C ALA A 77 10.47 17.60 12.70
N VAL A 78 10.22 18.30 11.59
CA VAL A 78 8.95 18.20 10.85
C VAL A 78 8.89 16.90 10.05
N THR A 79 10.01 16.49 9.48
CA THR A 79 10.17 15.20 8.81
C THR A 79 9.92 14.04 9.77
N ALA A 80 10.54 14.06 10.95
CA ALA A 80 10.33 13.06 12.00
C ALA A 80 8.87 13.05 12.48
N MET A 81 8.28 14.22 12.75
CA MET A 81 6.88 14.32 13.15
C MET A 81 5.93 13.72 12.09
N SER A 82 6.17 14.00 10.81
CA SER A 82 5.36 13.46 9.70
C SER A 82 5.41 11.94 9.65
N MET A 83 6.60 11.36 9.85
CA MET A 83 6.82 9.92 9.84
C MET A 83 6.21 9.25 11.08
N THR A 84 6.44 9.81 12.29
CA THR A 84 5.82 9.33 13.52
C THR A 84 4.30 9.38 13.45
N PHE A 85 3.72 10.44 12.88
CA PHE A 85 2.28 10.56 12.69
C PHE A 85 1.74 9.43 11.80
N LEU A 86 2.36 9.18 10.63
CA LEU A 86 1.96 8.12 9.72
C LEU A 86 2.05 6.73 10.38
N THR A 87 3.18 6.43 11.03
CA THR A 87 3.37 5.15 11.72
C THR A 87 2.39 4.97 12.88
N PHE A 88 2.08 6.03 13.63
CA PHE A 88 1.12 5.98 14.73
C PHE A 88 -0.29 5.65 14.23
N PHE A 89 -0.80 6.36 13.23
CA PHE A 89 -2.15 6.11 12.71
C PHE A 89 -2.26 4.76 12.00
N ALA A 90 -1.22 4.35 11.28
CA ALA A 90 -1.17 3.01 10.68
C ALA A 90 -1.16 1.90 11.75
N GLY A 91 -0.36 2.08 12.81
CA GLY A 91 -0.30 1.15 13.94
C GLY A 91 -1.62 1.10 14.71
N LEU A 92 -2.24 2.25 14.97
CA LEU A 92 -3.56 2.33 15.59
C LEU A 92 -4.62 1.61 14.75
N PHE A 93 -4.63 1.84 13.43
CA PHE A 93 -5.53 1.14 12.52
C PHE A 93 -5.31 -0.37 12.55
N PHE A 94 -4.05 -0.82 12.52
CA PHE A 94 -3.72 -2.24 12.59
C PHE A 94 -4.13 -2.88 13.92
N LEU A 95 -3.94 -2.18 15.05
CA LEU A 95 -4.40 -2.63 16.37
C LEU A 95 -5.93 -2.74 16.42
N LEU A 96 -6.65 -1.78 15.84
CA LEU A 96 -8.11 -1.86 15.74
C LEU A 96 -8.55 -3.05 14.90
N LEU A 97 -7.88 -3.32 13.77
CA LEU A 97 -8.15 -4.53 13.00
C LEU A 97 -7.87 -5.80 13.78
N LEU A 98 -6.81 -5.87 14.59
CA LEU A 98 -6.52 -7.05 15.42
C LEU A 98 -7.67 -7.37 16.37
N ILE A 99 -8.28 -6.35 16.97
CA ILE A 99 -9.39 -6.49 17.93
C ILE A 99 -10.70 -6.79 17.19
N PHE A 100 -11.03 -6.02 16.15
CA PHE A 100 -12.34 -6.05 15.48
C PHE A 100 -12.40 -6.90 14.20
N ARG A 101 -11.36 -7.67 13.88
CA ARG A 101 -11.26 -8.49 12.65
C ARG A 101 -12.50 -9.34 12.34
N ASN A 102 -13.15 -9.91 13.35
CA ASN A 102 -14.30 -10.78 13.16
C ASN A 102 -15.54 -9.97 12.74
N GLU A 103 -15.77 -8.83 13.39
CA GLU A 103 -16.88 -7.92 13.05
C GLU A 103 -16.69 -7.33 11.65
N VAL A 104 -15.44 -6.95 11.31
CA VAL A 104 -15.10 -6.49 9.97
C VAL A 104 -15.35 -7.58 8.93
N ALA A 105 -14.96 -8.84 9.23
CA ALA A 105 -15.20 -9.97 8.33
C ALA A 105 -16.70 -10.22 8.09
N ILE A 106 -17.53 -10.08 9.13
CA ILE A 106 -18.99 -10.22 9.03
C ILE A 106 -19.58 -9.06 8.22
N TRP A 107 -19.16 -7.82 8.47
CA TRP A 107 -19.64 -6.63 7.76
C TRP A 107 -19.26 -6.65 6.27
N MET A 108 -18.13 -7.25 5.94
CA MET A 108 -17.69 -7.46 4.56
C MET A 108 -18.33 -8.69 3.90
N GLU A 109 -19.23 -9.39 4.58
CA GLU A 109 -19.88 -10.63 4.10
C GLU A 109 -18.91 -11.80 3.86
N TYR A 110 -17.71 -11.76 4.46
CA TYR A 110 -16.65 -12.77 4.33
C TYR A 110 -16.15 -13.31 5.68
N PRO A 111 -17.01 -14.00 6.47
CA PRO A 111 -16.70 -14.40 7.84
C PRO A 111 -15.51 -15.39 7.96
N ASN A 112 -15.19 -16.13 6.89
CA ASN A 112 -14.07 -17.09 6.88
C ASN A 112 -12.72 -16.46 6.49
N MET A 113 -12.68 -15.17 6.13
CA MET A 113 -11.48 -14.50 5.62
C MET A 113 -10.79 -13.58 6.63
N THR A 114 -11.04 -13.77 7.92
CA THR A 114 -10.43 -13.00 9.00
C THR A 114 -8.90 -12.89 8.90
N THR A 115 -8.22 -13.98 8.51
CA THR A 115 -6.77 -13.99 8.30
C THR A 115 -6.33 -13.08 7.15
N HIS A 116 -7.09 -13.03 6.06
CA HIS A 116 -6.78 -12.16 4.91
C HIS A 116 -6.94 -10.69 5.28
N ILE A 117 -7.98 -10.35 6.06
CA ILE A 117 -8.20 -8.98 6.57
C ILE A 117 -7.03 -8.55 7.46
N LEU A 118 -6.53 -9.44 8.32
CA LEU A 118 -5.33 -9.17 9.12
C LEU A 118 -4.08 -8.98 8.27
N MET A 119 -3.89 -9.82 7.24
CA MET A 119 -2.77 -9.68 6.31
C MET A 119 -2.81 -8.32 5.59
N LEU A 120 -3.99 -7.86 5.16
CA LEU A 120 -4.16 -6.54 4.54
C LEU A 120 -3.81 -5.41 5.51
N GLY A 121 -4.27 -5.50 6.76
CA GLY A 121 -3.89 -4.57 7.82
C GLY A 121 -2.37 -4.53 8.04
N GLY A 122 -1.72 -5.70 8.03
CA GLY A 122 -0.27 -5.81 8.16
C GLY A 122 0.49 -5.20 6.98
N VAL A 123 0.03 -5.45 5.75
CA VAL A 123 0.59 -4.84 4.53
C VAL A 123 0.42 -3.32 4.57
N LEU A 124 -0.75 -2.82 4.98
CA LEU A 124 -1.01 -1.39 5.12
C LEU A 124 -0.14 -0.75 6.19
N PHE A 125 0.20 -1.46 7.26
CA PHE A 125 1.15 -1.00 8.27
C PHE A 125 2.59 -0.97 7.74
N LEU A 126 2.99 -1.98 6.96
CA LEU A 126 4.35 -2.10 6.40
C LEU A 126 4.64 -1.13 5.25
N ILE A 127 3.62 -0.74 4.48
CA ILE A 127 3.75 0.23 3.38
C ILE A 127 3.99 1.66 3.90
N ARG A 128 3.77 1.90 5.20
CA ARG A 128 3.81 3.22 5.84
C ARG A 128 5.19 3.58 6.37
#